data_AF-A0A9D7PZJ8-F1
#
_entry.id   AF-A0A9D7PZJ8-F1
#
_cell.length_a   1.000
_cell.length_b   1.000
_cell.length_c   1.000
_cell.angle_alpha   90.00
_cell.angle_beta   90.00
_cell.angle_gamma   90.00
#
_symmetry.space_group_name_H-M   'P 1'
#
loop_
_entity.id
_entity.type
_entity.pdbx_description
1 polymer ?
#
loop_
_entity_poly.entity_id
_entity_poly.type
_entity_poly.pdbx_seq_one_letter_code
_entity_poly.pdbx_strand_id
1 'polypeptide(L)'
;MRKDFIIDESQVFQARENGADAILLICEALEKESIRKLTKTAQLLGMDVLLELHAIDQISKIDFSLNKLIGVNNRDMTTFITDLKTTEVIRRQLPDDILLVSESGINCKDDIARVRDAGCDAVLVGEHFIRSASIGGALREMKEWCRG
;
A
#
# COMPACT_ATOMS: atom_id res chain seq x y z
N MET A 1 -1.79 5.47 10.34
CA MET A 1 -0.94 5.64 9.14
C MET A 1 -1.11 7.05 8.61
N ARG A 2 -0.02 7.82 8.50
CA ARG A 2 -0.01 9.15 7.86
C ARG A 2 0.11 8.96 6.34
N LYS A 3 -0.89 9.41 5.58
CA LYS A 3 -0.86 9.45 4.11
C LYS A 3 -0.42 10.85 3.67
N ASP A 4 0.89 11.06 3.61
CA ASP A 4 1.53 12.32 3.25
C ASP A 4 2.78 11.99 2.42
N PHE A 5 3.21 12.88 1.54
CA PHE A 5 4.39 12.62 0.69
C PHE A 5 5.67 12.78 1.50
N ILE A 6 6.14 11.68 2.10
CA ILE A 6 7.37 11.65 2.87
C ILE A 6 8.56 11.60 1.91
N ILE A 7 9.31 12.71 1.87
CA ILE A 7 10.52 12.88 1.07
C ILE A 7 11.75 13.18 1.93
N ASP A 8 11.55 13.50 3.21
CA ASP A 8 12.62 13.86 4.16
C ASP A 8 12.43 13.18 5.53
N GLU A 9 13.54 12.94 6.23
CA GLU A 9 13.54 12.29 7.54
C GLU A 9 12.82 13.11 8.61
N SER A 10 12.82 14.44 8.53
CA SER A 10 12.07 15.30 9.45
C SER A 10 10.58 14.95 9.47
N GLN A 11 10.00 14.55 8.33
CA GLN A 11 8.61 14.11 8.25
C GLN A 11 8.39 12.76 8.93
N VAL A 12 9.40 11.89 8.94
CA VAL A 12 9.37 10.61 9.65
C VAL A 12 9.38 10.84 11.16
N PHE A 13 10.26 11.72 11.65
CA PHE A 13 10.26 12.11 13.07
C PHE A 13 8.93 12.74 13.48
N GLN A 14 8.42 13.69 12.70
CA GLN A 14 7.10 14.28 12.94
C GLN A 14 6.00 13.23 12.95
N ALA A 15 6.01 12.25 12.03
CA ALA A 15 5.02 11.19 12.03
C ALA A 15 5.05 10.42 13.36
N ARG A 16 6.25 10.09 13.86
CA ARG A 16 6.40 9.41 15.14
C ARG A 16 5.94 10.26 16.32
N GLU A 17 6.31 11.54 16.36
CA GLU A 17 5.87 12.48 17.40
C GLU A 17 4.35 12.63 17.44
N ASN A 18 3.68 12.52 16.29
CA ASN A 18 2.23 12.52 16.18
C ASN A 18 1.58 11.14 16.44
N GLY A 19 2.34 10.16 16.93
CA GLY A 19 1.84 8.85 17.33
C GLY A 19 1.59 7.89 16.18
N ALA A 20 2.25 8.06 15.03
CA ALA A 20 2.14 7.08 13.95
C ALA A 20 2.82 5.75 14.33
N ASP A 21 2.12 4.64 14.01
CA ASP A 21 2.66 3.27 14.05
C ASP A 21 3.26 2.86 12.71
N ALA A 22 2.87 3.53 11.63
CA ALA A 22 3.34 3.25 10.28
C ALA A 22 3.32 4.51 9.40
N ILE A 23 4.26 4.54 8.46
CA ILE A 23 4.35 5.57 7.42
C ILE A 23 4.15 4.99 6.02
N LEU A 24 3.72 5.84 5.09
CA LEU A 24 3.62 5.53 3.67
C LEU A 24 4.82 6.12 2.93
N LEU A 25 5.53 5.32 2.15
CA LEU A 25 6.52 5.78 1.19
C LEU A 25 6.03 5.49 -0.22
N ILE A 26 6.07 6.49 -1.10
CA ILE A 26 5.62 6.35 -2.49
C ILE A 26 6.85 6.13 -3.37
N CYS A 27 6.98 4.92 -3.94
CA CYS A 27 8.15 4.50 -4.70
C CYS A 27 8.38 5.35 -5.97
N GLU A 28 7.31 5.88 -6.55
CA GLU A 28 7.38 6.80 -7.69
C GLU A 28 8.09 8.11 -7.35
N ALA A 29 7.85 8.64 -6.14
CA ALA A 29 8.36 9.93 -5.70
C ALA A 29 9.78 9.87 -5.12
N LEU A 30 10.34 8.66 -4.97
CA LEU A 30 11.59 8.44 -4.23
C LEU A 30 12.61 7.65 -5.05
N GLU A 31 13.87 8.01 -4.86
CA GLU A 31 14.99 7.20 -5.32
C GLU A 31 15.27 6.04 -4.37
N LYS A 32 15.94 4.99 -4.88
CA LYS A 32 16.30 3.78 -4.12
C LYS A 32 17.02 4.11 -2.80
N GLU A 33 17.96 5.05 -2.83
CA GLU A 33 18.71 5.45 -1.64
C GLU A 33 17.81 6.15 -0.61
N SER A 34 16.91 7.02 -1.06
CA SER A 34 15.93 7.69 -0.19
C SER A 34 14.98 6.69 0.46
N ILE A 35 14.45 5.73 -0.30
CA ILE A 35 13.58 4.66 0.24
C ILE A 35 14.32 3.91 1.35
N ARG A 36 15.56 3.48 1.10
CA ARG A 36 16.37 2.77 2.09
C ARG A 36 16.64 3.63 3.34
N LYS A 37 16.98 4.90 3.17
CA LYS A 37 17.24 5.83 4.27
C LYS A 37 16.00 6.02 5.14
N LEU A 38 14.89 6.43 4.53
CA LEU A 38 13.63 6.68 5.22
C LEU A 38 13.08 5.43 5.89
N THR A 39 13.20 4.26 5.24
CA THR A 39 12.77 2.99 5.81
C THR A 39 13.55 2.67 7.09
N LYS A 40 14.87 2.82 7.07
CA LYS A 40 15.70 2.60 8.26
C LYS A 40 15.34 3.56 9.39
N THR A 41 15.13 4.83 9.08
CA THR A 41 14.76 5.84 10.06
C THR A 41 13.41 5.51 10.70
N ALA A 42 12.41 5.08 9.92
CA ALA A 42 11.13 4.63 10.45
C ALA A 42 11.26 3.40 11.35
N GLN A 43 12.03 2.39 10.93
CA GLN A 43 12.28 1.18 11.71
C GLN A 43 13.01 1.46 13.03
N LEU A 44 13.98 2.37 13.03
CA LEU A 44 14.68 2.82 14.25
C LEU A 44 13.73 3.50 15.25
N LEU A 45 12.69 4.15 14.75
CA LEU A 45 11.65 4.77 15.56
C LEU A 45 10.51 3.79 15.94
N GLY A 46 10.62 2.52 15.53
CA GLY A 46 9.63 1.48 15.80
C GLY A 46 8.35 1.63 14.97
N MET A 47 8.43 2.22 13.78
CA MET A 47 7.31 2.32 12.84
C MET A 47 7.46 1.36 11.66
N ASP A 48 6.34 0.82 11.19
CA ASP A 48 6.27 0.08 9.94
C ASP A 48 6.29 1.00 8.71
N VAL A 49 6.63 0.44 7.55
CA VAL A 49 6.67 1.15 6.28
C VAL A 49 5.86 0.38 5.25
N LEU A 50 4.78 0.99 4.78
CA LEU A 50 4.09 0.57 3.57
C LEU A 50 4.77 1.26 2.39
N LEU A 51 5.48 0.49 1.55
CA LEU A 51 6.09 1.01 0.33
C LEU A 51 5.13 0.82 -0.85
N GLU A 52 4.53 1.91 -1.32
CA GLU A 52 3.50 1.94 -2.36
C GLU A 52 4.13 2.01 -3.76
N LEU A 53 3.76 1.07 -4.63
CA LEU A 53 4.15 0.98 -6.03
C LEU A 53 2.96 1.29 -6.95
N HIS A 54 3.28 1.86 -8.11
CA HIS A 54 2.35 2.15 -9.20
C HIS A 54 2.71 1.39 -10.48
N ALA A 55 3.95 0.90 -10.61
CA ALA A 55 4.43 0.22 -11.80
C ALA A 55 5.51 -0.83 -11.51
N ILE A 56 5.68 -1.78 -12.43
CA ILE A 56 6.57 -2.94 -12.27
C ILE A 56 8.06 -2.57 -12.24
N ASP A 57 8.47 -1.53 -12.96
CA ASP A 57 9.86 -1.05 -13.04
C ASP A 57 10.37 -0.52 -11.69
N GLN A 58 9.46 -0.06 -10.83
CA GLN A 58 9.75 0.43 -9.49
C GLN A 58 10.25 -0.67 -8.54
N ILE A 59 10.03 -1.95 -8.86
CA ILE A 59 10.54 -3.09 -8.08
C ILE A 59 12.07 -3.04 -7.95
N SER A 60 12.77 -2.51 -8.96
CA SER A 60 14.24 -2.35 -8.94
C SER A 60 14.76 -1.45 -7.81
N LYS A 61 13.90 -0.56 -7.29
CA LYS A 61 14.21 0.35 -6.19
C LYS A 61 14.06 -0.30 -4.81
N ILE A 62 13.42 -1.47 -4.72
CA ILE A 62 13.11 -2.10 -3.43
C ILE A 62 14.34 -2.80 -2.87
N ASP A 63 14.55 -2.65 -1.57
CA ASP A 63 15.43 -3.50 -0.78
C ASP A 63 14.58 -4.49 0.03
N PHE A 64 14.41 -5.71 -0.50
CA PHE A 64 13.57 -6.73 0.13
C PHE A 64 14.09 -7.23 1.47
N SER A 65 15.31 -6.86 1.89
CA SER A 65 15.78 -7.12 3.26
C SER A 65 15.19 -6.12 4.27
N LEU A 66 14.72 -4.96 3.81
CA LEU A 66 14.15 -3.89 4.62
C LEU A 66 12.65 -3.75 4.43
N ASN A 67 12.17 -3.76 3.19
CA ASN A 67 10.79 -3.50 2.83
C ASN A 67 10.04 -4.83 2.63
N LYS A 68 9.33 -5.25 3.67
CA LYS A 68 8.52 -6.48 3.68
C LYS A 68 7.02 -6.23 3.49
N LEU A 69 6.57 -4.99 3.64
CA LEU A 69 5.19 -4.57 3.45
C LEU A 69 5.10 -3.67 2.21
N ILE A 70 4.51 -4.21 1.14
CA ILE A 70 4.43 -3.57 -0.17
C ILE A 70 2.97 -3.26 -0.48
N GLY A 71 2.69 -2.02 -0.88
CA GLY A 71 1.40 -1.60 -1.40
C GLY A 71 1.45 -1.54 -2.92
N VAL A 72 0.39 -1.98 -3.61
CA VAL A 72 0.21 -1.74 -5.04
C VAL A 72 -1.01 -0.89 -5.25
N ASN A 73 -0.81 0.33 -5.70
CA ASN A 73 -1.88 1.24 -6.05
C ASN A 73 -2.32 1.00 -7.50
N ASN A 74 -3.52 0.44 -7.66
CA ASN A 74 -4.07 0.09 -8.97
C ASN A 74 -4.52 1.31 -9.78
N ARG A 75 -4.49 2.52 -9.21
CA ARG A 75 -4.82 3.77 -9.90
C ARG A 75 -3.57 4.42 -10.46
N ASP A 76 -3.55 4.58 -11.77
CA ASP A 76 -2.58 5.41 -12.46
C ASP A 76 -2.90 6.91 -12.19
N MET A 77 -1.93 7.65 -11.66
CA MET A 77 -2.10 9.07 -11.32
C MET A 77 -2.07 10.01 -12.54
N THR A 78 -1.61 9.54 -13.70
CA THR A 78 -1.57 10.31 -14.95
C THR A 78 -2.85 10.13 -15.77
N THR A 79 -3.38 8.90 -15.83
CA THR A 79 -4.57 8.57 -16.64
C THR A 79 -5.85 8.47 -15.81
N PHE A 80 -5.75 8.39 -14.48
CA PHE A 80 -6.85 8.11 -13.55
C PHE A 80 -7.56 6.76 -13.80
N ILE A 81 -6.98 5.89 -14.63
CA ILE A 81 -7.48 4.54 -14.87
C ILE A 81 -7.12 3.68 -13.65
N THR A 82 -8.08 2.87 -13.21
CA THR A 82 -7.86 1.91 -12.12
C THR A 82 -7.99 0.49 -12.66
N ASP A 83 -6.94 -0.32 -12.55
CA ASP A 83 -6.91 -1.72 -13.01
C ASP A 83 -6.21 -2.65 -12.00
N LEU A 84 -6.97 -3.60 -11.45
CA LEU A 84 -6.47 -4.61 -10.50
C LEU A 84 -5.39 -5.53 -11.10
N LYS A 85 -5.27 -5.55 -12.44
CA LYS A 85 -4.20 -6.28 -13.13
C LYS A 85 -2.81 -5.80 -12.74
N THR A 86 -2.65 -4.54 -12.31
CA THR A 86 -1.37 -4.01 -11.83
C THR A 86 -0.87 -4.82 -10.63
N THR A 87 -1.75 -5.10 -9.68
CA THR A 87 -1.47 -5.99 -8.53
C THR A 87 -1.04 -7.39 -8.98
N GLU A 88 -1.78 -8.01 -9.91
CA GLU A 88 -1.46 -9.36 -10.43
C GLU A 88 -0.09 -9.43 -11.15
N VAL A 89 0.26 -8.38 -11.88
CA VAL A 89 1.53 -8.29 -12.60
C VAL A 89 2.69 -8.12 -11.62
N ILE A 90 2.55 -7.23 -10.63
CA ILE A 90 3.60 -6.98 -9.64
C ILE A 90 3.78 -8.20 -8.73
N ARG A 91 2.72 -8.82 -8.21
CA ARG A 91 2.83 -9.96 -7.27
C ARG A 91 3.68 -11.11 -7.82
N ARG A 92 3.62 -11.37 -9.13
CA ARG A 92 4.43 -12.40 -9.83
C ARG A 92 5.94 -12.13 -9.84
N GLN A 93 6.35 -10.90 -9.56
CA GLN A 93 7.75 -10.49 -9.47
C GLN A 93 8.26 -10.36 -8.03
N LEU A 94 7.34 -10.40 -7.05
CA LEU A 94 7.69 -10.27 -5.64
C LEU A 94 8.06 -11.62 -5.04
N PRO A 95 9.03 -11.66 -4.11
CA PRO A 95 9.25 -12.82 -3.25
C PRO A 95 7.99 -13.21 -2.47
N ASP A 96 7.85 -14.48 -2.14
CA ASP A 96 6.66 -15.00 -1.45
C ASP A 96 6.53 -14.60 0.02
N ASP A 97 7.61 -14.11 0.62
CA ASP A 97 7.63 -13.62 2.01
C ASP A 97 7.24 -12.13 2.14
N ILE A 98 6.82 -11.49 1.04
CA ILE A 98 6.33 -10.12 1.04
C ILE A 98 4.85 -10.08 1.39
N LEU A 99 4.52 -9.26 2.39
CA LEU A 99 3.15 -8.89 2.69
C LEU A 99 2.67 -7.87 1.66
N LEU A 100 1.74 -8.29 0.81
CA LEU A 100 1.22 -7.49 -0.30
C LEU A 100 -0.16 -6.91 0.04
N VAL A 101 -0.27 -5.60 -0.08
CA VAL A 101 -1.51 -4.83 0.07
C VAL A 101 -1.97 -4.33 -1.29
N SER A 102 -3.19 -4.66 -1.72
CA SER A 102 -3.79 -4.07 -2.92
C SER A 102 -4.55 -2.80 -2.55
N GLU A 103 -4.30 -1.71 -3.27
CA GLU A 103 -4.90 -0.39 -3.01
C GLU A 103 -5.66 0.12 -4.23
N SER A 104 -6.75 0.83 -3.99
CA SER A 104 -7.66 1.36 -5.03
C SER A 104 -8.35 0.27 -5.86
N GLY A 105 -9.56 0.58 -6.37
CA GLY A 105 -10.27 -0.32 -7.30
C GLY A 105 -11.08 -1.46 -6.66
N ILE A 106 -11.11 -1.57 -5.34
CA ILE A 106 -11.93 -2.54 -4.62
C ILE A 106 -13.32 -1.96 -4.35
N ASN A 107 -14.34 -2.45 -5.06
CA ASN A 107 -15.71 -1.94 -4.97
C ASN A 107 -16.76 -3.02 -4.69
N CYS A 108 -16.43 -4.29 -4.94
CA CYS A 108 -17.32 -5.42 -4.71
C CYS A 108 -16.57 -6.65 -4.19
N LYS A 109 -17.33 -7.70 -3.85
CA LYS A 109 -16.78 -8.98 -3.38
C LYS A 109 -15.87 -9.65 -4.42
N ASP A 110 -16.20 -9.55 -5.70
CA ASP A 110 -15.42 -10.17 -6.77
C ASP A 110 -14.04 -9.51 -6.93
N ASP A 111 -13.94 -8.20 -6.65
CA ASP A 111 -12.65 -7.49 -6.64
C ASP A 111 -11.74 -8.04 -5.52
N ILE A 112 -12.30 -8.31 -4.34
CA ILE A 112 -11.57 -8.91 -3.21
C ILE A 112 -11.12 -10.33 -3.56
N ALA A 113 -12.02 -11.14 -4.12
CA ALA A 113 -11.68 -12.49 -4.56
C ALA A 113 -10.53 -12.45 -5.58
N ARG A 114 -10.60 -11.54 -6.56
CA ARG A 114 -9.57 -11.37 -7.59
C ARG A 114 -8.19 -11.04 -7.03
N VAL A 115 -8.07 -10.05 -6.13
CA VAL A 115 -6.76 -9.68 -5.57
C VAL A 115 -6.24 -10.71 -4.57
N ARG A 116 -7.13 -11.40 -3.85
CA ARG A 116 -6.76 -12.52 -2.99
C ARG A 116 -6.22 -13.69 -3.80
N ASP A 117 -6.90 -14.06 -4.88
CA ASP A 117 -6.46 -15.13 -5.79
C ASP A 117 -5.14 -14.76 -6.50
N ALA A 118 -4.86 -13.46 -6.65
CA ALA A 118 -3.58 -12.95 -7.11
C ALA A 118 -2.45 -13.08 -6.07
N GLY A 119 -2.77 -13.36 -4.80
CA GLY A 119 -1.80 -13.54 -3.71
C GLY A 119 -1.60 -12.30 -2.82
N CYS A 120 -2.60 -11.42 -2.70
CA CYS A 120 -2.59 -10.33 -1.72
C CYS A 120 -3.01 -10.78 -0.33
N ASP A 121 -2.34 -10.23 0.68
CA ASP A 121 -2.60 -10.48 2.10
C ASP A 121 -3.61 -9.49 2.69
N ALA A 122 -3.70 -8.29 2.12
CA ALA A 122 -4.61 -7.25 2.58
C ALA A 122 -5.09 -6.34 1.44
N VAL A 123 -6.12 -5.56 1.75
CA VAL A 123 -6.62 -4.47 0.90
C VAL A 123 -6.68 -3.16 1.68
N LEU A 124 -6.35 -2.05 1.01
CA LEU A 124 -6.53 -0.70 1.54
C LEU A 124 -7.63 0.00 0.75
N VAL A 125 -8.77 0.23 1.42
CA VAL A 125 -9.96 0.80 0.81
C VAL A 125 -10.34 2.10 1.51
N GLY A 126 -10.43 3.19 0.76
CA GLY A 126 -10.88 4.49 1.26
C GLY A 126 -12.12 5.01 0.54
N GLU A 127 -12.04 5.15 -0.79
CA GLU A 127 -13.07 5.79 -1.60
C GLU A 127 -14.44 5.11 -1.51
N HIS A 128 -14.49 3.78 -1.48
CA HIS A 128 -15.72 3.02 -1.31
C HIS A 128 -16.48 3.41 -0.03
N PHE A 129 -15.75 3.61 1.08
CA PHE A 129 -16.36 4.02 2.35
C PHE A 129 -16.83 5.49 2.32
N ILE A 130 -16.05 6.38 1.70
CA ILE A 130 -16.38 7.81 1.61
C ILE A 130 -17.64 8.03 0.76
N ARG A 131 -17.84 7.24 -0.30
CA ARG A 131 -19.01 7.32 -1.18
C ARG A 131 -20.26 6.62 -0.61
N SER A 132 -20.12 5.82 0.44
CA SER A 132 -21.23 5.06 1.00
C SER A 132 -22.15 5.94 1.84
N ALA A 133 -23.46 5.70 1.72
CA ALA A 133 -24.46 6.33 2.58
C ALA A 133 -24.32 5.93 4.06
N SER A 134 -23.66 4.80 4.35
CA SER A 134 -23.36 4.36 5.71
C SER A 134 -22.00 3.67 5.77
N ILE A 135 -21.00 4.36 6.32
CA ILE A 135 -19.66 3.79 6.57
C ILE A 135 -19.75 2.49 7.38
N GLY A 136 -20.59 2.47 8.42
CA GLY A 136 -20.79 1.28 9.25
C GLY A 136 -21.42 0.10 8.49
N GLY A 137 -22.33 0.38 7.54
CA GLY A 137 -22.89 -0.64 6.65
C GLY A 137 -21.85 -1.21 5.70
N ALA A 138 -21.16 -0.34 4.96
CA ALA A 138 -20.10 -0.73 4.03
C ALA A 138 -18.97 -1.50 4.73
N LEU A 139 -18.59 -1.12 5.95
CA LEU A 139 -17.57 -1.85 6.72
C LEU A 139 -18.02 -3.27 7.08
N ARG A 140 -19.29 -3.48 7.44
CA ARG A 140 -19.81 -4.82 7.73
C ARG A 140 -19.82 -5.69 6.48
N GLU A 141 -20.30 -5.14 5.38
CA GLU A 141 -20.32 -5.81 4.08
C GLU A 141 -18.90 -6.19 3.61
N MET A 142 -17.95 -5.25 3.66
CA MET A 142 -16.56 -5.52 3.29
C MET A 142 -15.91 -6.60 4.18
N LYS A 143 -16.22 -6.61 5.48
CA LYS A 143 -15.77 -7.69 6.38
C LYS A 143 -16.33 -9.05 5.97
N GLU A 144 -17.55 -9.11 5.44
CA GLU A 144 -18.13 -10.36 4.91
C GLU A 144 -17.46 -10.79 3.62
N TRP A 145 -17.09 -9.84 2.75
CA TRP A 145 -16.33 -10.14 1.54
C TRP A 145 -14.96 -10.77 1.84
N CYS A 146 -14.27 -10.31 2.88
CA CYS A 146 -12.96 -10.83 3.30
C CYS A 146 -13.03 -12.17 4.09
N ARG A 147 -14.21 -12.69 4.43
CA ARG A 147 -14.38 -13.88 5.29
C ARG A 147 -14.43 -15.22 4.55
N GLY A 148 -14.37 -15.21 3.23
CA GLY A 148 -14.24 -16.43 2.41
C GLY A 148 -12.80 -16.75 2.07
#